data_AF-A0AAD5CFX6-F1
#
_entry.id   AF-A0AAD5CFX6-F1
#
_cell.length_a   1.000
_cell.length_b   1.000
_cell.length_c   1.000
_cell.angle_alpha   90.00
_cell.angle_beta   90.00
_cell.angle_gamma   90.00
#
_symmetry.space_group_name_H-M   'P 1'
#
loop_
_entity.id
_entity.type
_entity.pdbx_description
1 polymer ?
#
loop_
_entity_poly.entity_id
_entity_poly.type
_entity_poly.pdbx_seq_one_letter_code
_entity_poly.pdbx_strand_id
1 'polypeptide(L)'
;MVFLSQPTTAKELNDMLSVTKNGVAVSGSAAKGLGPLIGSYDISESDDGFLFRVALPGVVKNEKFKCDIQTDGTITIHGATNTGEKKVQVHNMVFEMHSQNLCPPGDFSVTILLPAHVDPSTLEHVFDNGVLEGVVKKKPTS
;
A
#
# COMPACT_ATOMS: atom_id res chain seq x y z
N MET A 1 -17.15 -7.02 -16.41
CA MET A 1 -16.71 -6.08 -15.36
C MET A 1 -16.24 -4.83 -16.07
N VAL A 2 -16.77 -3.66 -15.74
CA VAL A 2 -16.40 -2.39 -16.38
C VAL A 2 -15.57 -1.60 -15.39
N PHE A 3 -14.35 -1.22 -15.77
CA PHE A 3 -13.43 -0.44 -14.93
C PHE A 3 -13.54 1.03 -15.29
N LEU A 4 -13.72 1.89 -14.27
CA LEU A 4 -13.91 3.32 -14.44
C LEU A 4 -12.67 4.07 -13.95
N SER A 5 -11.97 4.73 -14.86
CA SER A 5 -10.90 5.68 -14.55
C SER A 5 -11.51 6.93 -13.90
N GLN A 6 -11.07 7.34 -12.71
CA GLN A 6 -11.64 8.52 -12.05
C GLN A 6 -11.18 9.86 -12.65
N PRO A 7 -12.01 10.93 -12.56
CA PRO A 7 -13.39 10.95 -12.05
C PRO A 7 -14.43 11.05 -13.18
N THR A 8 -15.32 10.06 -13.28
CA THR A 8 -16.55 10.09 -14.10
C THR A 8 -17.73 10.56 -13.24
N THR A 9 -18.62 11.38 -13.78
CA THR A 9 -19.73 12.00 -13.04
C THR A 9 -20.83 10.99 -12.73
N ALA A 10 -21.59 11.17 -11.64
CA ALA A 10 -22.68 10.24 -11.24
C ALA A 10 -23.75 10.02 -12.33
N LYS A 11 -23.97 11.03 -13.19
CA LYS A 11 -24.90 10.94 -14.32
C LYS A 11 -24.42 9.97 -15.40
N GLU A 12 -23.15 10.08 -15.79
CA GLU A 12 -22.52 9.23 -16.81
C GLU A 12 -22.41 7.77 -16.35
N LEU A 13 -22.23 7.56 -15.04
CA LEU A 13 -22.28 6.23 -14.43
C LEU A 13 -23.66 5.57 -14.57
N ASN A 14 -24.72 6.31 -14.27
CA ASN A 14 -26.09 5.81 -14.34
C ASN A 14 -26.52 5.49 -15.78
N ASP A 15 -26.12 6.33 -16.74
CA ASP A 15 -26.38 6.11 -18.15
C ASP A 15 -25.70 4.81 -18.64
N MET A 16 -24.46 4.56 -18.21
CA MET A 16 -23.70 3.34 -18.56
C MET A 16 -24.22 2.07 -17.89
N LEU A 17 -24.69 2.18 -16.64
CA LEU A 17 -25.32 1.07 -15.93
C LEU A 17 -26.68 0.70 -16.55
N SER A 18 -27.43 1.68 -17.05
CA SER A 18 -28.76 1.46 -17.64
C SER A 18 -28.74 0.59 -18.90
N VAL A 19 -27.64 0.58 -19.64
CA VAL A 19 -27.45 -0.23 -20.85
C VAL A 19 -26.79 -1.60 -20.57
N THR A 20 -26.36 -1.87 -19.33
CA THR A 20 -25.63 -3.10 -18.98
C THR A 20 -26.50 -4.04 -18.14
N LYS A 21 -27.06 -5.07 -18.78
CA LYS A 21 -28.09 -5.96 -18.19
C LYS A 21 -27.66 -6.75 -16.94
N ASN A 22 -26.35 -6.99 -16.74
CA ASN A 22 -25.76 -7.70 -15.59
C ASN A 22 -24.40 -7.09 -15.18
N GLY A 23 -24.26 -5.75 -15.21
CA GLY A 23 -23.01 -5.06 -14.92
C GLY A 23 -22.81 -4.77 -13.44
N VAL A 24 -21.62 -5.04 -12.91
CA VAL A 24 -21.17 -4.49 -11.62
C VAL A 24 -20.24 -3.31 -11.92
N ALA A 25 -20.64 -2.12 -11.48
CA ALA A 25 -19.76 -0.96 -11.48
C ALA A 25 -18.89 -1.00 -10.22
N VAL A 26 -17.59 -0.89 -10.42
CA VAL A 26 -16.61 -0.84 -9.34
C VAL A 26 -15.91 0.51 -9.42
N SER A 27 -15.79 1.19 -8.29
CA SER A 27 -15.16 2.51 -8.16
C SER A 27 -14.08 2.49 -7.07
N GLY A 28 -13.27 3.54 -6.98
CA GLY A 28 -12.22 3.66 -5.96
C GLY A 28 -11.06 2.68 -6.15
N SER A 29 -10.46 2.20 -5.05
CA SER A 29 -9.31 1.28 -5.07
C SER A 29 -9.62 -0.06 -5.75
N ALA A 30 -10.86 -0.53 -5.66
CA ALA A 30 -11.33 -1.76 -6.33
C ALA A 30 -11.49 -1.59 -7.86
N ALA A 31 -11.62 -0.37 -8.37
CA ALA A 31 -11.69 -0.09 -9.81
C ALA A 31 -10.33 -0.09 -10.51
N LYS A 32 -9.24 -0.10 -9.75
CA LYS A 32 -7.87 -0.14 -10.29
C LYS A 32 -7.41 -1.56 -10.68
N GLY A 33 -8.29 -2.57 -10.68
CA GLY A 33 -7.95 -3.98 -10.90
C GLY A 33 -7.55 -4.68 -9.61
N LEU A 34 -6.75 -5.76 -9.65
CA LEU A 34 -6.04 -6.25 -8.46
C LEU A 34 -5.32 -5.02 -7.87
N GLY A 35 -5.78 -4.56 -6.71
CA GLY A 35 -5.20 -3.40 -6.02
C GLY A 35 -3.69 -3.60 -5.85
N PRO A 36 -2.92 -2.53 -5.55
CA PRO A 36 -1.49 -2.70 -5.35
C PRO A 36 -1.29 -3.82 -4.32
N LEU A 37 -0.57 -4.88 -4.73
CA LEU A 37 -0.28 -6.06 -3.89
C LEU A 37 0.60 -5.69 -2.68
N ILE A 38 1.00 -4.43 -2.61
CA ILE A 38 1.91 -3.82 -1.67
C ILE A 38 1.22 -2.61 -1.05
N GLY A 39 1.42 -2.43 0.24
CA GLY A 39 0.92 -1.27 0.97
C GLY A 39 -0.49 -1.40 1.51
N SER A 40 -1.05 -2.61 1.64
CA SER A 40 -2.22 -2.78 2.53
C SER A 40 -1.79 -2.48 3.96
N TYR A 41 -2.59 -1.73 4.70
CA TYR A 41 -2.20 -1.29 6.03
C TYR A 41 -3.33 -1.34 7.03
N ASP A 42 -2.95 -1.50 8.29
CA ASP A 42 -3.82 -1.40 9.46
C ASP A 42 -3.27 -0.31 10.39
N ILE A 43 -4.18 0.44 11.02
CA ILE A 43 -3.85 1.46 12.02
C ILE A 43 -4.61 1.12 13.29
N SER A 44 -3.91 1.07 14.41
CA SER A 44 -4.48 0.96 15.74
C SER A 44 -4.14 2.20 16.55
N GLU A 45 -5.13 2.73 17.25
CA GLU A 45 -5.02 3.94 18.05
C GLU A 45 -5.11 3.60 19.53
N SER A 46 -4.27 4.26 20.32
CA SER A 46 -4.31 4.28 21.79
C SER A 46 -4.37 5.73 22.28
N ASP A 47 -4.51 5.94 23.57
CA ASP A 47 -4.49 7.29 24.16
C ASP A 47 -3.17 8.02 23.89
N ASP A 48 -2.05 7.28 23.94
CA ASP A 48 -0.70 7.86 23.87
C ASP A 48 -0.10 7.87 22.44
N GLY A 49 -0.68 7.14 21.49
CA GLY A 49 -0.06 6.96 20.17
C GLY A 49 -0.77 6.04 19.20
N PHE A 50 -0.07 5.74 18.11
CA PHE A 50 -0.53 4.88 17.03
C PHE A 50 0.44 3.72 16.81
N LEU A 51 -0.12 2.56 16.50
CA LEU A 51 0.56 1.42 15.90
C LEU A 51 0.07 1.31 14.46
N PHE A 52 0.98 1.26 13.49
CA PHE A 52 0.65 1.00 12.10
C PHE A 52 1.38 -0.24 11.59
N ARG A 53 0.72 -1.01 10.74
CA ARG A 53 1.28 -2.19 10.09
C ARG A 53 1.05 -2.07 8.60
N VAL A 54 2.08 -2.29 7.79
CA VAL A 54 2.01 -2.18 6.32
C VAL A 54 2.57 -3.44 5.71
N ALA A 55 1.76 -4.16 4.95
CA ALA A 55 2.21 -5.33 4.21
C ALA A 55 3.00 -4.89 2.99
N LEU A 56 4.27 -5.28 2.94
CA LEU A 56 5.23 -4.97 1.88
C LEU A 56 5.90 -6.27 1.38
N PRO A 57 5.12 -7.23 0.85
CA PRO A 57 5.66 -8.49 0.38
C PRO A 57 6.63 -8.28 -0.79
N GLY A 58 7.77 -8.97 -0.75
CA GLY A 58 8.77 -8.91 -1.83
C GLY A 58 9.70 -7.69 -1.80
N VAL A 59 9.53 -6.82 -0.81
CA VAL A 59 10.44 -5.69 -0.56
C VAL A 59 11.72 -6.18 0.11
N VAL A 60 12.85 -5.69 -0.38
CA VAL A 60 14.16 -5.96 0.20
C VAL A 60 14.57 -4.79 1.10
N LYS A 61 14.99 -5.10 2.33
CA LYS A 61 15.55 -4.12 3.27
C LYS A 61 16.97 -3.73 2.84
N ASN A 62 17.07 -2.77 1.93
CA ASN A 62 18.33 -2.20 1.46
C ASN A 62 18.35 -0.68 1.71
N GLU A 63 19.36 0.02 1.19
CA GLU A 63 19.50 1.48 1.34
C GLU A 63 18.36 2.30 0.72
N LYS A 64 17.60 1.71 -0.21
CA LYS A 64 16.42 2.35 -0.80
C LYS A 64 15.20 2.28 0.12
N PHE A 65 15.18 1.35 1.07
CA PHE A 65 14.07 1.23 2.00
C PHE A 65 14.11 2.35 3.03
N LYS A 66 13.06 3.19 3.04
CA LYS A 66 12.91 4.32 3.96
C LYS A 66 11.49 4.41 4.46
N CYS A 67 11.33 4.77 5.72
CA CYS A 67 10.05 5.06 6.35
C CYS A 67 10.17 6.38 7.09
N ASP A 68 9.51 7.41 6.57
CA ASP A 68 9.51 8.76 7.11
C ASP A 68 8.13 9.11 7.64
N ILE A 69 8.05 9.91 8.70
CA ILE A 69 6.79 10.41 9.23
C ILE A 69 6.85 11.92 9.46
N GLN A 70 5.77 12.61 9.10
CA GLN A 70 5.61 14.04 9.30
C GLN A 70 4.73 14.34 10.52
N THR A 71 4.81 15.57 11.03
CA THR A 71 4.04 16.02 12.20
C THR A 71 2.52 15.98 11.97
N ASP A 72 2.08 16.09 10.73
CA ASP A 72 0.68 15.96 10.31
C ASP A 72 0.15 14.52 10.33
N GLY A 73 1.01 13.54 10.67
CA GLY A 73 0.66 12.13 10.65
C GLY A 73 0.86 11.47 9.29
N THR A 74 1.41 12.18 8.29
CA THR A 74 1.72 11.60 6.98
C THR A 74 2.94 10.69 7.09
N ILE A 75 2.73 9.39 6.88
CA ILE A 75 3.77 8.35 6.77
C ILE A 75 4.06 8.14 5.30
N THR A 76 5.34 8.18 4.92
CA THR A 76 5.81 7.87 3.57
C THR A 76 6.82 6.74 3.62
N ILE A 77 6.55 5.68 2.86
CA ILE A 77 7.41 4.51 2.75
C ILE A 77 7.91 4.41 1.32
N HIS A 78 9.23 4.40 1.17
CA HIS A 78 9.91 4.20 -0.10
C HIS A 78 10.68 2.89 -0.06
N GLY A 79 10.81 2.24 -1.20
CA GLY A 79 11.64 1.05 -1.32
C GLY A 79 11.64 0.49 -2.73
N ALA A 80 12.17 -0.71 -2.88
CA ALA A 80 12.11 -1.44 -4.14
C ALA A 80 11.71 -2.90 -3.90
N THR A 81 10.93 -3.46 -4.82
CA THR A 81 10.65 -4.89 -4.93
C THR A 81 11.63 -5.52 -5.90
N ASN A 82 12.11 -6.73 -5.56
CA ASN A 82 12.94 -7.55 -6.46
C ASN A 82 12.21 -8.81 -6.92
N THR A 83 10.98 -9.01 -6.45
CA THR A 83 10.15 -10.19 -6.75
C THR A 83 9.05 -9.84 -7.75
N GLY A 84 8.28 -10.83 -8.18
CA GLY A 84 7.16 -10.63 -9.11
C GLY A 84 7.55 -10.77 -10.59
N GLU A 85 8.80 -11.13 -10.87
CA GLU A 85 9.21 -11.55 -12.21
C GLU A 85 8.54 -12.87 -12.61
N LYS A 86 8.25 -13.01 -13.91
CA LYS A 86 7.73 -14.26 -14.46
C LYS A 86 8.74 -15.40 -14.36
N LYS A 87 10.03 -15.09 -14.45
CA LYS A 87 11.13 -16.05 -14.38
C LYS A 87 12.07 -15.63 -13.27
N VAL A 88 12.41 -16.55 -12.38
CA VAL A 88 13.33 -16.29 -11.26
C VAL A 88 14.52 -17.23 -11.39
N GLN A 89 15.73 -16.69 -11.24
CA GLN A 89 16.96 -17.49 -11.24
C GLN A 89 17.41 -17.78 -9.81
N VAL A 90 17.49 -19.06 -9.44
CA VAL A 90 17.92 -19.52 -8.12
C VAL A 90 18.86 -20.71 -8.31
N HIS A 91 20.06 -20.66 -7.72
CA HIS A 91 21.07 -21.72 -7.82
C HIS A 91 21.35 -22.20 -9.26
N ASN A 92 21.49 -21.25 -10.22
CA ASN A 92 21.68 -21.52 -11.66
C ASN A 92 20.54 -22.28 -12.36
N MET A 93 19.37 -22.37 -11.72
CA MET A 93 18.14 -22.86 -12.35
C MET A 93 17.20 -21.68 -12.60
N VAL A 94 16.43 -21.77 -13.68
CA VAL A 94 15.39 -20.80 -14.03
C VAL A 94 14.04 -21.42 -13.71
N PHE A 95 13.26 -20.76 -12.86
CA PHE A 95 11.91 -21.17 -12.49
C PHE A 95 10.91 -20.23 -13.14
N GLU A 96 9.87 -20.78 -13.77
CA GLU A 96 8.75 -19.99 -14.30
C GLU A 96 7.61 -19.96 -13.27
N MET A 97 7.20 -18.76 -12.89
CA MET A 97 6.10 -18.56 -11.94
C MET A 97 4.76 -18.77 -12.66
N HIS A 98 3.96 -19.74 -12.19
CA HIS A 98 2.62 -20.02 -12.75
C HIS A 98 1.56 -19.01 -12.30
N SER A 99 1.76 -18.37 -11.14
CA SER A 99 0.90 -17.30 -10.61
C SER A 99 1.73 -16.06 -10.28
N GLN A 100 1.23 -14.87 -10.66
CA GLN A 100 1.89 -13.58 -10.43
C GLN A 100 1.12 -12.78 -9.37
N ASN A 101 1.27 -13.18 -8.12
CA ASN A 101 0.58 -12.55 -6.97
C ASN A 101 1.41 -11.47 -6.28
N LEU A 102 2.55 -11.06 -6.87
CA LEU A 102 3.41 -10.00 -6.34
C LEU A 102 3.52 -8.86 -7.36
N CYS A 103 3.72 -7.64 -6.88
CA CYS A 103 4.05 -6.51 -7.74
C CYS A 103 5.32 -6.81 -8.55
N PRO A 104 5.41 -6.36 -9.81
CA PRO A 104 6.65 -6.44 -10.58
C PRO A 104 7.82 -5.79 -9.83
N PRO A 105 9.07 -6.15 -10.15
CA PRO A 105 10.22 -5.46 -9.61
C PRO A 105 10.23 -3.98 -9.97
N GLY A 106 10.68 -3.15 -9.05
CA GLY A 106 10.78 -1.72 -9.26
C GLY A 106 10.69 -0.92 -7.98
N ASP A 107 10.93 0.38 -8.09
CA ASP A 107 10.76 1.30 -6.99
C ASP A 107 9.26 1.49 -6.68
N PHE A 108 8.92 1.59 -5.40
CA PHE A 108 7.56 1.84 -4.95
C PHE A 108 7.51 2.96 -3.91
N SER A 109 6.31 3.53 -3.74
CA SER A 109 6.00 4.48 -2.67
C SER A 109 4.62 4.18 -2.12
N VAL A 110 4.49 4.16 -0.79
CA VAL A 110 3.21 4.07 -0.08
C VAL A 110 3.08 5.27 0.84
N THR A 111 1.92 5.92 0.83
CA THR A 111 1.62 7.05 1.71
C THR A 111 0.37 6.76 2.51
N ILE A 112 0.45 6.94 3.82
CA ILE A 112 -0.62 6.67 4.78
C ILE A 112 -0.77 7.90 5.66
N LEU A 113 -2.00 8.24 6.04
CA LEU A 113 -2.28 9.36 6.92
C LEU A 113 -2.83 8.85 8.25
N LEU A 114 -2.15 9.17 9.35
CA LEU A 114 -2.67 8.95 10.70
C LEU A 114 -3.75 9.99 11.02
N PRO A 115 -4.75 9.64 11.86
CA PRO A 115 -5.90 10.51 12.11
C PRO A 115 -5.59 11.69 13.06
N ALA A 116 -4.36 11.85 13.55
CA ALA A 116 -3.96 12.95 14.41
C ALA A 116 -2.49 13.34 14.23
N HIS A 117 -2.14 14.52 14.75
CA HIS A 117 -0.77 14.99 14.83
C HIS A 117 0.08 14.13 15.77
N VAL A 118 1.32 13.87 15.34
CA VAL A 118 2.27 12.99 16.03
C VAL A 118 3.59 13.69 16.29
N ASP A 119 4.41 13.09 17.14
CA ASP A 119 5.81 13.47 17.34
C ASP A 119 6.74 12.55 16.53
N PRO A 120 7.29 13.02 15.38
CA PRO A 120 8.16 12.20 14.54
C PRO A 120 9.41 11.68 15.23
N SER A 121 9.89 12.37 16.28
CA SER A 121 11.10 11.95 17.01
C SER A 121 10.89 10.66 17.82
N THR A 122 9.62 10.28 18.04
CA THR A 122 9.23 9.08 18.80
C THR A 122 8.98 7.86 17.91
N LEU A 123 9.18 7.99 16.59
CA LEU A 123 8.95 6.89 15.65
C LEU A 123 9.95 5.74 15.90
N GLU A 124 9.41 4.59 16.23
CA GLU A 124 10.12 3.32 16.22
C GLU A 124 9.47 2.41 15.18
N HIS A 125 10.28 1.72 14.37
CA HIS A 125 9.75 0.82 13.35
C HIS A 125 10.69 -0.34 13.06
N VAL A 126 10.08 -1.46 12.70
CA VAL A 126 10.76 -2.69 12.30
C VAL A 126 10.13 -3.21 11.03
N PHE A 127 11.00 -3.59 10.08
CA PHE A 127 10.57 -4.30 8.89
C PHE A 127 11.06 -5.74 8.99
N ASP A 128 10.11 -6.67 9.09
CA ASP A 128 10.37 -8.10 9.22
C ASP A 128 9.30 -8.92 8.48
N ASN A 129 9.72 -10.05 7.87
CA ASN A 129 8.83 -10.98 7.19
C ASN A 129 7.83 -10.35 6.20
N GLY A 130 8.24 -9.28 5.50
CA GLY A 130 7.39 -8.57 4.53
C GLY A 130 6.32 -7.68 5.16
N VAL A 131 6.41 -7.36 6.44
CA VAL A 131 5.54 -6.42 7.13
C VAL A 131 6.39 -5.34 7.82
N LEU A 132 6.04 -4.08 7.56
CA LEU A 132 6.57 -2.94 8.31
C LEU A 132 5.62 -2.65 9.46
N GLU A 133 6.13 -2.73 10.67
CA GLU A 133 5.42 -2.35 11.89
C GLU A 133 6.07 -1.12 12.50
N GLY A 134 5.27 -0.12 12.85
CA GLY A 134 5.78 1.10 13.47
C GLY A 134 4.86 1.65 14.55
N VAL A 135 5.47 2.26 15.55
CA VAL A 135 4.81 2.90 16.69
C VAL A 135 5.26 4.36 16.76
N VAL A 136 4.30 5.27 16.97
CA VAL A 136 4.59 6.70 17.12
C VAL A 136 3.65 7.33 18.14
N LYS A 137 4.15 8.26 18.94
CA LYS A 137 3.34 8.96 19.96
C LYS A 137 2.57 10.13 19.36
N LYS A 138 1.38 10.37 19.90
CA LYS A 138 0.60 11.60 19.63
C LYS A 138 1.34 12.80 20.20
N LYS A 139 1.17 13.96 19.57
CA LYS A 139 1.59 15.21 20.22
C LYS A 139 0.65 15.54 21.38
N PRO A 140 1.18 15.93 22.55
CA PRO A 140 0.36 16.49 23.62
C PRO A 140 -0.40 17.69 23.06
N THR A 141 -1.71 17.73 23.28
CA THR A 141 -2.49 18.94 23.02
C THR A 141 -2.14 19.94 24.12
N SER A 142 -1.26 20.91 23.82
CA SER A 142 -0.98 22.04 24.72
C SER A 142 -2.23 22.85 25.02
#